data_AF-A0A3M2RQJ3-F1
#
_entry.id   AF-A0A3M2RQJ3-F1
#
_cell.length_a   1.000
_cell.length_b   1.000
_cell.length_c   1.000
_cell.angle_alpha   90.00
_cell.angle_beta   90.00
_cell.angle_gamma   90.00
#
_symmetry.space_group_name_H-M   'P 1'
#
loop_
_entity.id
_entity.type
_entity.pdbx_description
1 polymer ?
#
loop_
_entity_poly.entity_id
_entity_poly.type
_entity_poly.pdbx_seq_one_letter_code
_entity_poly.pdbx_strand_id
1 'polypeptide(L)'
;MAPTSNVHARSHSLLLLQKLLNLRDGASPLTLVIDNLEQPARPILNEFVSRAKIAKTQVIFLSLTTLKKPQNADIFIKAAGRDLQSVRKELVTHYPAFNPLVDKGKPTQRAVVIIDSLNALAAAAPQSLASFLSSIITPAVSIVATYHDDVPIVLPRSFSEYEPHPFTVLCHLATAILKLSSLYQEIERQKARNRSIQEPEWGLNEDREGVLVGLREKGKDQSEESNGVVVHMELRRRSGRTVSEKFIIVSKESASPVLGKVCLLTDHPMFTTATDGGETGEGEEEPESTFNLGLTEKQRKDREGIVLPYFDAQTDIGAGEGGRILYEMGREDDFDDEEDEI
;
A
#
# COMPACT_ATOMS: atom_id res chain seq x y z
N MET A 1 -29.01 -12.44 3.90
CA MET A 1 -28.17 -12.91 2.77
C MET A 1 -26.92 -12.03 2.56
N ALA A 2 -26.19 -11.68 3.62
CA ALA A 2 -24.99 -10.82 3.57
C ALA A 2 -23.60 -11.48 3.82
N PRO A 3 -23.44 -12.77 4.21
CA PRO A 3 -22.12 -13.29 4.57
C PRO A 3 -21.24 -13.69 3.36
N THR A 4 -21.82 -13.99 2.20
CA THR A 4 -21.07 -14.49 1.04
C THR A 4 -20.25 -13.41 0.35
N SER A 5 -20.74 -12.18 0.28
CA SER A 5 -20.04 -11.04 -0.34
C SER A 5 -18.75 -10.69 0.39
N ASN A 6 -18.75 -10.80 1.73
CA ASN A 6 -17.59 -10.48 2.56
C ASN A 6 -16.47 -11.54 2.41
N VAL A 7 -16.84 -12.83 2.35
CA VAL A 7 -15.89 -13.93 2.06
C VAL A 7 -15.26 -13.80 0.66
N HIS A 8 -16.05 -13.41 -0.34
CA HIS A 8 -15.54 -13.16 -1.70
C HIS A 8 -14.60 -11.95 -1.76
N ALA A 9 -14.92 -10.85 -1.08
CA ALA A 9 -14.04 -9.68 -1.00
C ALA A 9 -12.71 -10.02 -0.29
N ARG A 10 -12.78 -10.72 0.85
CA ARG A 10 -11.61 -11.17 1.62
C ARG A 10 -10.68 -12.06 0.81
N SER A 11 -11.23 -13.08 0.17
CA SER A 11 -10.45 -13.99 -0.68
C SER A 11 -9.86 -13.26 -1.89
N HIS A 12 -10.59 -12.33 -2.51
CA HIS A 12 -10.08 -11.49 -3.59
C HIS A 12 -8.89 -10.62 -3.15
N SER A 13 -8.98 -9.95 -2.01
CA SER A 13 -7.88 -9.12 -1.47
C SER A 13 -6.63 -9.95 -1.16
N LEU A 14 -6.79 -11.12 -0.53
CA LEU A 14 -5.66 -12.02 -0.27
C LEU A 14 -5.01 -12.53 -1.56
N LEU A 15 -5.81 -12.91 -2.56
CA LEU A 15 -5.30 -13.33 -3.86
C LEU A 15 -4.53 -12.23 -4.58
N LEU A 16 -4.97 -10.97 -4.43
CA LEU A 16 -4.31 -9.82 -5.03
C LEU A 16 -2.90 -9.62 -4.44
N LEU A 17 -2.76 -9.64 -3.11
CA LEU A 17 -1.44 -9.57 -2.48
C LEU A 17 -0.57 -10.78 -2.85
N GLN A 18 -1.13 -12.00 -2.83
CA GLN A 18 -0.39 -13.20 -3.22
C GLN A 18 0.07 -13.13 -4.68
N LYS A 19 -0.75 -12.58 -5.57
CA LYS A 19 -0.39 -12.38 -6.98
C LYS A 19 0.80 -11.42 -7.11
N LEU A 20 0.80 -10.33 -6.34
CA LEU A 20 1.91 -9.37 -6.28
C LEU A 20 3.19 -10.02 -5.75
N LEU A 21 3.13 -10.67 -4.58
CA LEU A 21 4.27 -11.33 -3.94
C LEU A 21 4.86 -12.47 -4.78
N ASN A 22 4.02 -13.19 -5.54
CA ASN A 22 4.46 -14.26 -6.43
C ASN A 22 4.93 -13.73 -7.81
N LEU A 23 4.90 -12.42 -8.06
CA LEU A 23 5.31 -11.78 -9.32
C LEU A 23 4.59 -12.37 -10.55
N ARG A 24 3.36 -12.87 -10.36
CA ARG A 24 2.57 -13.53 -11.41
C ARG A 24 1.95 -12.50 -12.35
N ASP A 25 1.83 -12.88 -13.62
CA ASP A 25 1.20 -12.08 -14.70
C ASP A 25 1.74 -10.64 -14.90
N GLY A 26 2.90 -10.29 -14.36
CA GLY A 26 3.38 -8.91 -14.41
C GLY A 26 2.48 -8.00 -13.57
N ALA A 27 2.12 -8.47 -12.37
CA ALA A 27 1.19 -7.79 -11.46
C ALA A 27 1.56 -6.32 -11.22
N SER A 28 2.86 -6.02 -11.15
CA SER A 28 3.40 -4.69 -10.96
C SER A 28 4.78 -4.58 -11.61
N PRO A 29 4.98 -3.76 -12.65
CA PRO A 29 6.32 -3.50 -13.20
C PRO A 29 7.26 -2.83 -12.18
N LEU A 30 6.74 -1.91 -11.36
CA LEU A 30 7.48 -1.24 -10.30
C LEU A 30 6.72 -1.35 -8.97
N THR A 31 7.26 -2.17 -8.07
CA THR A 31 6.79 -2.29 -6.69
C THR A 31 7.72 -1.51 -5.77
N LEU A 32 7.19 -0.44 -5.17
CA LEU A 32 7.89 0.37 -4.19
C LEU A 32 7.59 -0.15 -2.78
N VAL A 33 8.62 -0.51 -2.03
CA VAL A 33 8.51 -0.91 -0.63
C VAL A 33 9.02 0.24 0.22
N ILE A 34 8.17 0.78 1.07
CA ILE A 34 8.48 1.89 1.96
C ILE A 34 8.63 1.33 3.37
N ASP A 35 9.83 1.43 3.91
CA ASP A 35 10.17 0.98 5.25
C ASP A 35 10.72 2.11 6.12
N ASN A 36 11.00 1.78 7.37
CA ASN A 36 11.60 2.66 8.35
C ASN A 36 12.46 1.83 9.33
N LEU A 37 13.15 2.52 10.24
CA LEU A 37 14.02 1.95 11.26
C LEU A 37 13.28 0.95 12.16
N GLU A 38 12.02 1.25 12.48
CA GLU A 38 11.17 0.41 13.32
C GLU A 38 10.82 -0.93 12.65
N GLN A 39 10.54 -0.89 11.35
CA GLN A 39 10.19 -2.07 10.56
C GLN A 39 10.93 -2.06 9.22
N PRO A 40 12.13 -2.67 9.14
CA PRO A 40 12.89 -2.75 7.90
C PRO A 40 12.23 -3.66 6.87
N ALA A 41 12.49 -3.43 5.59
CA ALA A 41 11.92 -4.16 4.46
C ALA A 41 12.41 -5.61 4.30
N ARG A 42 13.46 -6.01 5.02
CA ARG A 42 14.12 -7.31 4.86
C ARG A 42 13.17 -8.52 4.92
N PRO A 43 12.19 -8.63 5.83
CA PRO A 43 11.26 -9.76 5.86
C PRO A 43 10.42 -9.86 4.58
N ILE A 44 9.99 -8.72 4.05
CA ILE A 44 9.19 -8.63 2.81
C ILE A 44 10.04 -8.93 1.58
N LEU A 45 11.26 -8.40 1.52
CA LEU A 45 12.20 -8.75 0.45
C LEU A 45 12.52 -10.25 0.45
N ASN A 46 12.69 -10.87 1.62
CA ASN A 46 12.90 -12.31 1.74
C ASN A 46 11.68 -13.11 1.22
N GLU A 47 10.46 -12.64 1.44
CA GLU A 47 9.25 -13.24 0.87
C GLU A 47 9.25 -13.17 -0.66
N PHE A 48 9.55 -12.00 -1.25
CA PHE A 48 9.67 -11.85 -2.70
C PHE A 48 10.74 -12.80 -3.28
N VAL A 49 11.91 -12.86 -2.64
CA VAL A 49 13.00 -13.73 -3.09
C VAL A 49 12.61 -15.20 -3.00
N SER A 50 12.03 -15.63 -1.87
CA SER A 50 11.63 -17.03 -1.65
C SER A 50 10.54 -17.46 -2.64
N ARG A 51 9.55 -16.60 -2.89
CA ARG A 51 8.48 -16.84 -3.87
C ARG A 51 9.00 -16.84 -5.30
N ALA A 52 9.91 -15.93 -5.64
CA ALA A 52 10.57 -15.91 -6.95
C ALA A 52 11.34 -17.21 -7.20
N LYS A 53 12.04 -17.75 -6.19
CA LYS A 53 12.72 -19.04 -6.28
C LYS A 53 11.78 -20.21 -6.52
N ILE A 54 10.66 -20.26 -5.78
CA ILE A 54 9.62 -21.28 -5.99
C ILE A 54 9.03 -21.17 -7.40
N ALA A 55 8.83 -19.94 -7.90
CA ALA A 55 8.34 -19.66 -9.25
C ALA A 55 9.42 -19.79 -10.34
N LYS A 56 10.65 -20.21 -10.02
CA LYS A 56 11.80 -20.28 -10.95
C LYS A 56 12.06 -18.98 -11.72
N THR A 57 11.76 -17.85 -11.09
CA THR A 57 12.06 -16.50 -11.60
C THR A 57 13.48 -16.15 -11.19
N GLN A 58 14.26 -15.60 -12.12
CA GLN A 58 15.65 -15.21 -11.86
C GLN A 58 15.69 -14.00 -10.92
N VAL A 59 16.45 -14.09 -9.82
CA VAL A 59 16.55 -13.01 -8.81
C VAL A 59 17.85 -12.25 -9.01
N ILE A 60 17.75 -11.02 -9.51
CA ILE A 60 18.88 -10.09 -9.68
C ILE A 60 18.83 -9.10 -8.51
N PHE A 61 19.86 -9.09 -7.67
CA PHE A 61 19.94 -8.17 -6.53
C PHE A 61 20.90 -7.02 -6.85
N LEU A 62 20.38 -5.80 -6.87
CA LEU A 62 21.10 -4.56 -7.06
C LEU A 62 21.37 -3.92 -5.70
N SER A 63 22.63 -3.88 -5.31
CA SER A 63 23.08 -3.38 -4.01
C SER A 63 23.63 -1.96 -4.11
N LEU A 64 23.04 -1.03 -3.37
CA LEU A 64 23.55 0.31 -3.07
C LEU A 64 24.08 0.40 -1.63
N THR A 65 23.52 -0.36 -0.70
CA THR A 65 23.89 -0.33 0.73
C THR A 65 24.28 -1.72 1.27
N THR A 66 23.83 -2.79 0.62
CA THR A 66 24.00 -4.17 1.07
C THR A 66 25.38 -4.72 0.71
N LEU A 67 26.26 -4.93 1.69
CA LEU A 67 27.63 -5.39 1.41
C LEU A 67 27.73 -6.88 1.04
N LYS A 68 26.91 -7.73 1.65
CA LYS A 68 26.96 -9.20 1.51
C LYS A 68 25.85 -9.69 0.57
N LYS A 69 26.19 -10.59 -0.35
CA LYS A 69 25.21 -11.24 -1.24
C LYS A 69 24.14 -11.96 -0.41
N PRO A 70 22.84 -11.68 -0.63
CA PRO A 70 21.76 -12.44 -0.01
C PRO A 70 21.79 -13.92 -0.44
N GLN A 71 21.50 -14.84 0.48
CA GLN A 71 21.63 -16.29 0.25
C GLN A 71 20.86 -16.79 -0.99
N ASN A 72 19.69 -16.23 -1.25
CA ASN A 72 18.80 -16.65 -2.32
C ASN A 72 18.82 -15.72 -3.55
N ALA A 73 19.81 -14.85 -3.70
CA ALA A 73 19.99 -14.06 -4.92
C ALA A 73 20.77 -14.86 -5.97
N ASP A 74 20.31 -14.90 -7.23
CA ASP A 74 21.06 -15.53 -8.33
C ASP A 74 22.26 -14.68 -8.69
N ILE A 75 21.99 -13.41 -8.98
CA ILE A 75 22.99 -12.42 -9.40
C ILE A 75 23.04 -11.30 -8.36
N PHE A 76 24.23 -10.78 -8.12
CA PHE A 76 24.46 -9.72 -7.16
C PHE A 76 25.37 -8.65 -7.78
N ILE A 77 24.81 -7.47 -8.00
CA ILE A 77 25.48 -6.34 -8.65
C ILE A 77 25.64 -5.23 -7.61
N LYS A 78 26.87 -4.77 -7.41
CA LYS A 78 27.15 -3.59 -6.58
C LYS A 78 27.06 -2.34 -7.45
N ALA A 79 26.18 -1.43 -7.08
CA ALA A 79 25.91 -0.17 -7.79
C ALA A 79 26.31 1.08 -6.99
N ALA A 80 26.66 0.94 -5.71
CA ALA A 80 27.13 2.04 -4.87
C ALA A 80 28.29 2.83 -5.54
N GLY A 81 28.09 4.12 -5.76
CA GLY A 81 29.09 5.03 -6.35
C GLY A 81 29.40 4.80 -7.84
N ARG A 82 28.64 3.96 -8.54
CA ARG A 82 28.84 3.71 -9.99
C ARG A 82 27.91 4.58 -10.83
N ASP A 83 28.32 4.81 -12.07
CA ASP A 83 27.47 5.48 -13.06
C ASP A 83 26.27 4.62 -13.47
N LEU A 84 25.11 5.27 -13.64
CA LEU A 84 23.82 4.62 -13.92
C LEU A 84 23.80 3.90 -15.26
N GLN A 85 24.51 4.43 -16.28
CA GLN A 85 24.57 3.77 -17.58
C GLN A 85 25.43 2.50 -17.53
N SER A 86 26.50 2.48 -16.72
CA SER A 86 27.29 1.27 -16.48
C SER A 86 26.46 0.20 -15.78
N VAL A 87 25.72 0.57 -14.73
CA VAL A 87 24.85 -0.34 -13.99
C VAL A 87 23.75 -0.91 -14.88
N ARG A 88 23.14 -0.07 -15.74
CA ARG A 88 22.14 -0.52 -16.71
C ARG A 88 22.69 -1.55 -17.69
N LYS A 89 23.87 -1.31 -18.26
CA LYS A 89 24.50 -2.26 -19.21
C LYS A 89 24.76 -3.63 -18.57
N GLU A 90 25.19 -3.63 -17.31
CA GLU A 90 25.40 -4.86 -16.55
C GLU A 90 24.08 -5.59 -16.27
N LEU A 91 23.02 -4.87 -15.88
CA LEU A 91 21.69 -5.44 -15.67
C LEU A 91 21.14 -6.13 -16.93
N VAL A 92 21.17 -5.43 -18.07
CA VAL A 92 20.61 -5.93 -19.34
C VAL A 92 21.32 -7.21 -19.80
N THR A 93 22.61 -7.36 -19.49
CA THR A 93 23.38 -8.59 -19.80
C THR A 93 22.78 -9.84 -19.15
N HIS A 94 22.09 -9.66 -18.03
CA HIS A 94 21.49 -10.74 -17.26
C HIS A 94 20.00 -10.95 -17.52
N TYR A 95 19.38 -10.12 -18.36
CA TYR A 95 17.95 -10.21 -18.60
C TYR A 95 17.60 -11.41 -19.47
N PRO A 96 16.46 -12.07 -19.20
CA PRO A 96 15.99 -13.15 -20.03
C PRO A 96 15.70 -12.62 -21.44
N ALA A 97 16.03 -13.42 -22.45
CA ALA A 97 15.67 -13.10 -23.83
C ALA A 97 14.14 -13.04 -23.94
N PHE A 98 13.62 -11.92 -24.43
CA PHE A 98 12.20 -11.73 -24.68
C PHE A 98 12.00 -11.33 -26.14
N ASN A 99 11.23 -12.13 -26.89
CA ASN A 99 10.89 -11.81 -28.26
C ASN A 99 9.36 -11.75 -28.41
N PRO A 100 8.76 -10.56 -28.56
CA PRO A 100 7.30 -10.40 -28.57
C PRO A 100 6.61 -11.17 -29.70
N LEU A 101 7.30 -11.43 -30.82
CA LEU A 101 6.77 -12.17 -31.97
C LEU A 101 6.67 -13.68 -31.70
N VAL A 102 7.59 -14.23 -30.91
CA VAL A 102 7.67 -15.66 -30.60
C VAL A 102 6.87 -15.99 -29.33
N ASP A 103 6.90 -15.10 -28.35
CA ASP A 103 6.37 -15.31 -27.02
C ASP A 103 4.86 -14.98 -26.89
N LYS A 104 4.18 -14.63 -27.99
CA LYS A 104 2.75 -14.21 -28.00
C LYS A 104 2.41 -13.20 -26.89
N GLY A 105 3.34 -12.28 -26.61
CA GLY A 105 3.20 -11.27 -25.57
C GLY A 105 3.36 -11.75 -24.11
N LYS A 106 3.72 -13.01 -23.86
CA LYS A 106 4.00 -13.53 -22.50
C LYS A 106 5.42 -14.11 -22.40
N PRO A 107 6.31 -13.51 -21.59
CA PRO A 107 7.69 -13.97 -21.49
C PRO A 107 7.75 -15.40 -20.94
N THR A 108 8.54 -16.25 -21.59
CA THR A 108 8.79 -17.66 -21.20
C THR A 108 9.63 -17.76 -19.93
N GLN A 109 10.57 -16.83 -19.74
CA GLN A 109 11.36 -16.67 -18.53
C GLN A 109 11.20 -15.25 -17.98
N ARG A 110 11.21 -15.12 -16.65
CA ARG A 110 11.08 -13.82 -15.97
C ARG A 110 12.24 -13.60 -15.03
N ALA A 111 12.56 -12.33 -14.82
CA ALA A 111 13.49 -11.91 -13.78
C ALA A 111 12.86 -10.85 -12.88
N VAL A 112 13.36 -10.77 -11.65
CA VAL A 112 13.04 -9.70 -10.71
C VAL A 112 14.32 -8.98 -10.33
N VAL A 113 14.31 -7.65 -10.41
CA VAL A 113 15.39 -6.79 -9.95
C VAL A 113 15.00 -6.26 -8.57
N ILE A 114 15.76 -6.66 -7.56
CA ILE A 114 15.58 -6.18 -6.18
C ILE A 114 16.60 -5.10 -5.91
N ILE A 115 16.13 -3.89 -5.62
CA ILE A 115 16.96 -2.74 -5.28
C ILE A 115 16.83 -2.51 -3.77
N ASP A 116 17.94 -2.49 -3.06
CA ASP A 116 17.99 -2.42 -1.60
C ASP A 116 17.82 -1.03 -0.99
N SER A 117 18.13 0.04 -1.72
CA SER A 117 17.83 1.41 -1.30
C SER A 117 17.81 2.37 -2.49
N LEU A 118 16.68 3.05 -2.70
CA LEU A 118 16.55 4.13 -3.67
C LEU A 118 17.02 5.49 -3.13
N ASN A 119 17.21 5.64 -1.82
CA ASN A 119 17.57 6.91 -1.19
C ASN A 119 18.89 7.47 -1.74
N ALA A 120 19.89 6.62 -1.92
CA ALA A 120 21.18 7.02 -2.49
C ALA A 120 21.04 7.53 -3.93
N LEU A 121 20.16 6.90 -4.72
CA LEU A 121 19.90 7.32 -6.10
C LEU A 121 19.08 8.61 -6.17
N ALA A 122 18.08 8.74 -5.29
CA ALA A 122 17.25 9.92 -5.14
C ALA A 122 18.08 11.16 -4.71
N ALA A 123 19.06 10.97 -3.82
CA ALA A 123 19.95 12.05 -3.40
C ALA A 123 20.99 12.41 -4.48
N ALA A 124 21.59 11.42 -5.14
CA ALA A 124 22.67 11.68 -6.10
C ALA A 124 22.18 12.23 -7.45
N ALA A 125 21.06 11.72 -7.97
CA ALA A 125 20.62 12.03 -9.32
C ALA A 125 19.08 12.05 -9.46
N PRO A 126 18.39 12.97 -8.77
CA PRO A 126 16.92 13.02 -8.69
C PRO A 126 16.26 13.10 -10.06
N GLN A 127 16.80 13.91 -10.98
CA GLN A 127 16.24 14.10 -12.33
C GLN A 127 16.35 12.87 -13.24
N SER A 128 17.35 12.02 -13.00
CA SER A 128 17.59 10.83 -13.82
C SER A 128 16.87 9.58 -13.30
N LEU A 129 16.32 9.63 -12.09
CA LEU A 129 15.72 8.50 -11.39
C LEU A 129 14.59 7.83 -12.19
N ALA A 130 13.66 8.64 -12.70
CA ALA A 130 12.53 8.16 -13.49
C ALA A 130 13.01 7.49 -14.79
N SER A 131 13.90 8.16 -15.52
CA SER A 131 14.48 7.64 -16.77
C SER A 131 15.25 6.33 -16.53
N PHE A 132 16.03 6.26 -15.45
CA PHE A 132 16.76 5.06 -15.08
C PHE A 132 15.81 3.89 -14.82
N LEU A 133 14.81 4.06 -13.94
CA LEU A 133 13.84 3.01 -13.62
C LEU A 133 13.06 2.56 -14.86
N SER A 134 12.58 3.48 -15.68
CA SER A 134 11.90 3.13 -16.94
C SER A 134 12.82 2.36 -17.90
N SER A 135 14.12 2.65 -17.91
CA SER A 135 15.08 2.02 -18.82
C SER A 135 15.43 0.58 -18.46
N ILE A 136 15.16 0.16 -17.22
CA ILE A 136 15.42 -1.19 -16.71
C ILE A 136 14.16 -2.06 -16.63
N ILE A 137 12.97 -1.47 -16.74
CA ILE A 137 11.69 -2.20 -16.82
C ILE A 137 11.54 -2.81 -18.22
N THR A 138 11.19 -4.10 -18.28
CA THR A 138 10.81 -4.78 -19.52
C THR A 138 9.61 -5.69 -19.26
N PRO A 139 8.89 -6.18 -20.28
CA PRO A 139 7.77 -7.10 -20.07
C PRO A 139 8.13 -8.40 -19.32
N ALA A 140 9.41 -8.79 -19.34
CA ALA A 140 9.94 -9.96 -18.65
C ALA A 140 10.55 -9.66 -17.27
N VAL A 141 10.73 -8.38 -16.94
CA VAL A 141 11.46 -7.93 -15.74
C VAL A 141 10.59 -7.03 -14.88
N SER A 142 10.41 -7.40 -13.62
CA SER A 142 9.73 -6.56 -12.61
C SER A 142 10.73 -6.05 -11.59
N ILE A 143 10.49 -4.86 -11.05
CA ILE A 143 11.36 -4.21 -10.06
C ILE A 143 10.66 -4.21 -8.71
N VAL A 144 11.41 -4.60 -7.68
CA VAL A 144 11.03 -4.42 -6.27
C VAL A 144 12.11 -3.54 -5.65
N ALA A 145 11.77 -2.31 -5.30
CA ALA A 145 12.73 -1.33 -4.82
C ALA A 145 12.31 -0.78 -3.47
N THR A 146 13.26 -0.66 -2.55
CA THR A 146 13.03 -0.12 -1.20
C THR A 146 13.38 1.36 -1.10
N TYR A 147 12.55 2.10 -0.39
CA TYR A 147 12.78 3.48 -0.02
C TYR A 147 12.60 3.61 1.49
N HIS A 148 13.64 4.09 2.18
CA HIS A 148 13.63 4.30 3.62
C HIS A 148 13.03 5.68 3.91
N ASP A 149 11.85 5.72 4.53
CA ASP A 149 11.08 6.97 4.77
C ASP A 149 11.77 7.90 5.79
N ASP A 150 12.55 7.30 6.67
CA ASP A 150 13.25 7.90 7.79
C ASP A 150 14.69 8.34 7.49
N VAL A 151 15.19 8.05 6.27
CA VAL A 151 16.51 8.52 5.83
C VAL A 151 16.34 9.83 5.07
N PRO A 152 16.69 10.98 5.68
CA PRO A 152 16.57 12.26 5.01
C PRO A 152 17.52 12.30 3.81
N ILE A 153 17.01 12.79 2.68
CA ILE A 153 17.81 12.99 1.47
C ILE A 153 18.24 14.44 1.38
N VAL A 154 19.54 14.65 1.16
CA VAL A 154 20.07 15.99 0.86
C VAL A 154 20.07 16.15 -0.65
N LEU A 155 19.19 17.02 -1.15
CA LEU A 155 19.08 17.28 -2.58
C LEU A 155 20.23 18.19 -3.06
N PRO A 156 20.73 18.00 -4.30
CA PRO A 156 21.73 18.88 -4.86
C PRO A 156 21.23 20.32 -4.98
N ARG A 157 22.13 21.30 -4.91
CA ARG A 157 21.78 22.73 -5.10
C ARG A 157 21.18 23.05 -6.47
N SER A 158 21.38 22.17 -7.45
CA SER A 158 20.79 22.27 -8.78
C SER A 158 19.34 21.81 -8.84
N PHE A 159 18.80 21.23 -7.76
CA PHE A 159 17.40 20.80 -7.68
C PHE A 159 16.50 22.03 -7.56
N SER A 160 15.50 22.13 -8.43
CA SER A 160 14.57 23.25 -8.44
C SER A 160 13.49 23.07 -7.38
N GLU A 161 13.11 24.15 -6.68
CA GLU A 161 12.01 24.12 -5.70
C GLU A 161 10.65 23.83 -6.34
N TYR A 162 10.54 24.06 -7.66
CA TYR A 162 9.33 23.75 -8.44
C TYR A 162 9.28 22.29 -8.91
N GLU A 163 10.36 21.53 -8.73
CA GLU A 163 10.38 20.11 -9.08
C GLU A 163 9.83 19.26 -7.94
N PRO A 164 9.04 18.22 -8.24
CA PRO A 164 8.49 17.35 -7.21
C PRO A 164 9.62 16.59 -6.51
N HIS A 165 9.51 16.48 -5.19
CA HIS A 165 10.45 15.70 -4.38
C HIS A 165 10.60 14.26 -4.93
N PRO A 166 11.82 13.67 -4.95
CA PRO A 166 12.03 12.35 -5.54
C PRO A 166 11.12 11.25 -4.99
N PHE A 167 10.80 11.30 -3.70
CA PHE A 167 9.83 10.39 -3.09
C PHE A 167 8.43 10.48 -3.71
N THR A 168 7.97 11.70 -4.01
CA THR A 168 6.69 11.94 -4.68
C THR A 168 6.70 11.38 -6.09
N VAL A 169 7.81 11.56 -6.81
CA VAL A 169 8.02 10.96 -8.14
C VAL A 169 7.99 9.43 -8.06
N LEU A 170 8.68 8.82 -7.08
CA LEU A 170 8.66 7.36 -6.89
C LEU A 170 7.26 6.83 -6.58
N CYS A 171 6.53 7.48 -5.68
CA CYS A 171 5.14 7.13 -5.39
C CYS A 171 4.25 7.31 -6.63
N HIS A 172 4.53 8.29 -7.48
CA HIS A 172 3.78 8.49 -8.72
C HIS A 172 4.09 7.41 -9.78
N LEU A 173 5.35 6.99 -9.91
CA LEU A 173 5.76 5.97 -10.89
C LEU A 173 5.40 4.54 -10.47
N ALA A 174 5.34 4.27 -9.17
CA ALA A 174 5.06 2.94 -8.65
C ALA A 174 3.65 2.47 -9.00
N THR A 175 3.54 1.25 -9.51
CA THR A 175 2.27 0.58 -9.79
C THR A 175 1.72 -0.14 -8.55
N ALA A 176 2.61 -0.53 -7.64
CA ALA A 176 2.26 -1.05 -6.33
C ALA A 176 3.15 -0.38 -5.27
N ILE A 177 2.55 0.05 -4.17
CA ILE A 177 3.24 0.62 -3.02
C ILE A 177 2.95 -0.24 -1.80
N LEU A 178 3.99 -0.69 -1.10
CA LEU A 178 3.91 -1.47 0.13
C LEU A 178 4.51 -0.66 1.26
N LYS A 179 3.68 -0.04 2.10
CA LYS A 179 4.14 0.65 3.31
C LYS A 179 4.20 -0.35 4.47
N LEU A 180 5.34 -0.40 5.15
CA LEU A 180 5.60 -1.37 6.21
C LEU A 180 5.44 -0.75 7.59
N SER A 181 4.90 -1.55 8.51
CA SER A 181 4.76 -1.19 9.92
C SER A 181 4.90 -2.44 10.78
N SER A 182 5.40 -2.27 12.00
CA SER A 182 5.53 -3.39 12.93
C SER A 182 4.15 -3.80 13.45
N LEU A 183 3.86 -5.11 13.46
CA LEU A 183 2.60 -5.63 13.98
C LEU A 183 2.42 -5.28 15.46
N TYR A 184 3.49 -5.40 16.24
CA TYR A 184 3.49 -5.02 17.66
C TYR A 184 3.06 -3.56 17.85
N GLN A 185 3.64 -2.64 17.07
CA GLN A 185 3.30 -1.22 17.16
C GLN A 185 1.85 -0.95 16.79
N GLU A 186 1.34 -1.58 15.73
CA GLU A 186 -0.06 -1.40 15.33
C GLU A 186 -1.03 -1.99 16.37
N ILE A 187 -0.67 -3.09 17.03
CA ILE A 187 -1.45 -3.66 18.14
C ILE A 187 -1.49 -2.69 19.32
N GLU A 188 -0.36 -2.11 19.73
CA GLU A 188 -0.33 -1.15 20.85
C GLU A 188 -1.08 0.14 20.53
N ARG A 189 -1.02 0.65 19.29
CA ARG A 189 -1.88 1.75 18.83
C ARG A 189 -3.36 1.37 18.92
N GLN A 190 -3.72 0.17 18.47
CA GLN A 190 -5.10 -0.30 18.56
C GLN A 190 -5.57 -0.45 20.01
N LYS A 191 -4.72 -0.92 20.93
CA LYS A 191 -5.02 -0.96 22.37
C LYS A 191 -5.27 0.44 22.94
N ALA A 192 -4.44 1.42 22.57
CA ALA A 192 -4.62 2.80 22.98
C ALA A 192 -5.95 3.37 22.46
N ARG A 193 -6.27 3.16 21.17
CA ARG A 193 -7.55 3.55 20.55
C ARG A 193 -8.75 2.92 21.25
N ASN A 194 -8.70 1.61 21.49
CA ASN A 194 -9.77 0.89 22.19
C ASN A 194 -9.99 1.41 23.62
N ARG A 195 -8.94 1.95 24.26
CA ARG A 195 -9.01 2.58 25.59
C ARG A 195 -9.21 4.10 25.55
N SER A 196 -9.30 4.69 24.35
CA SER A 196 -9.34 6.16 24.15
C SER A 196 -8.18 6.91 24.83
N ILE A 197 -6.99 6.32 24.84
CA ILE A 197 -5.75 6.92 25.35
C ILE A 197 -4.92 7.39 24.15
N GLN A 198 -4.02 8.36 24.37
CA GLN A 198 -3.04 8.79 23.37
C GLN A 198 -2.29 7.59 22.78
N GLU A 199 -2.18 7.56 21.45
CA GLU A 199 -1.45 6.50 20.76
C GLU A 199 0.04 6.56 21.08
N PRO A 200 0.67 5.42 21.38
CA PRO A 200 2.13 5.37 21.51
C PRO A 200 2.81 5.71 20.18
N GLU A 201 3.88 6.48 20.28
CA GLU A 201 4.78 6.82 19.18
C GLU A 201 6.12 6.11 19.39
N TRP A 202 6.83 5.84 18.29
CA TRP A 202 8.11 5.15 18.30
C TRP A 202 9.10 5.82 17.36
N GLY A 203 10.38 5.65 17.65
CA GLY A 203 11.47 6.08 16.78
C GLY A 203 11.48 7.60 16.63
N LEU A 204 11.59 8.08 15.40
CA LEU A 204 11.70 9.52 15.10
C LEU A 204 10.48 10.32 15.57
N ASN A 205 9.31 9.68 15.66
CA ASN A 205 8.09 10.35 16.09
C ASN A 205 8.03 10.58 17.59
N GLU A 206 8.92 9.98 18.40
CA GLU A 206 8.96 10.28 19.84
C GLU A 206 9.49 11.70 20.13
N ASP A 207 10.00 12.41 19.12
CA ASP A 207 10.67 13.73 19.24
C ASP A 207 11.76 13.75 20.34
N ARG A 208 12.34 12.59 20.63
CA ARG A 208 13.40 12.44 21.62
C ARG A 208 14.76 12.66 20.98
N GLU A 209 15.45 13.68 21.46
CA GLU A 209 16.82 13.98 21.04
C GLU A 209 17.78 12.87 21.49
N GLY A 210 18.45 12.22 20.53
CA GLY A 210 19.44 11.17 20.82
C GLY A 210 19.53 10.09 19.74
N VAL A 211 20.33 9.06 20.01
CA VAL A 211 20.40 7.86 19.16
C VAL A 211 19.22 6.97 19.50
N LEU A 212 18.22 6.97 18.63
CA LEU A 212 17.08 6.06 18.73
C LEU A 212 17.55 4.64 18.43
N VAL A 213 17.62 3.81 19.46
CA VAL A 213 17.86 2.38 19.31
C VAL A 213 16.50 1.72 19.37
N GLY A 214 15.99 1.30 18.20
CA GLY A 214 14.78 0.49 18.12
C GLY A 214 14.96 -0.75 18.99
N LEU A 215 14.27 -0.76 20.14
CA LEU A 215 14.39 -1.82 21.13
C LEU A 215 13.64 -3.03 20.57
N ARG A 216 14.35 -3.88 19.80
CA ARG A 216 13.91 -5.26 19.66
C ARG A 216 14.07 -5.88 21.03
N GLU A 217 13.01 -5.82 21.85
CA GLU A 217 12.95 -6.63 23.05
C GLU A 217 13.20 -8.07 22.61
N LYS A 218 14.42 -8.57 22.85
CA LYS A 218 14.71 -10.01 22.90
C LYS A 218 14.03 -10.60 24.15
N GLY A 219 12.75 -10.28 24.34
CA GLY A 219 11.90 -10.85 25.36
C GLY A 219 11.53 -12.26 24.92
N LYS A 220 11.67 -13.22 25.84
CA LYS A 220 11.22 -14.60 25.68
C LYS A 220 9.69 -14.73 25.48
N ASP A 221 8.96 -13.60 25.49
CA ASP A 221 7.51 -13.46 25.44
C ASP A 221 7.00 -12.73 24.19
N GLN A 222 7.75 -12.75 23.07
CA GLN A 222 7.11 -12.42 21.78
C GLN A 222 6.25 -13.61 21.36
N SER A 223 4.97 -13.60 21.72
CA SER A 223 4.01 -14.54 21.16
C SER A 223 4.07 -14.48 19.63
N GLU A 224 3.89 -15.61 18.93
CA GLU A 224 3.87 -15.62 17.45
C GLU A 224 2.83 -14.63 16.88
N GLU A 225 1.84 -14.25 17.68
CA GLU A 225 0.80 -13.27 17.38
C GLU A 225 1.31 -11.83 17.30
N SER A 226 2.41 -11.50 17.99
CA SER A 226 3.00 -10.14 17.98
C SER A 226 4.16 -10.00 16.99
N ASN A 227 4.71 -11.13 16.51
CA ASN A 227 5.86 -11.16 15.61
C ASN A 227 5.39 -11.20 14.14
N GLY A 228 5.14 -10.02 13.57
CA GLY A 228 4.70 -9.91 12.18
C GLY A 228 4.96 -8.53 11.60
N VAL A 229 4.88 -8.46 10.27
CA VAL A 229 4.96 -7.20 9.52
C VAL A 229 3.57 -6.86 9.01
N VAL A 230 3.08 -5.68 9.36
CA VAL A 230 1.86 -5.13 8.76
C VAL A 230 2.24 -4.42 7.46
N VAL A 231 1.59 -4.84 6.38
CA VAL A 231 1.80 -4.32 5.04
C VAL A 231 0.54 -3.59 4.61
N HIS A 232 0.63 -2.26 4.51
CA HIS A 232 -0.38 -1.47 3.82
C HIS A 232 -0.04 -1.44 2.34
N MET A 233 -0.84 -2.17 1.57
CA MET A 233 -0.66 -2.31 0.12
C MET A 233 -1.59 -1.36 -0.60
N GLU A 234 -1.04 -0.55 -1.50
CA GLU A 234 -1.77 0.21 -2.50
C GLU A 234 -1.41 -0.34 -3.89
N LEU A 235 -2.39 -0.91 -4.60
CA LEU A 235 -2.22 -1.40 -5.96
C LEU A 235 -3.03 -0.55 -6.95
N ARG A 236 -2.38 -0.06 -7.99
CA ARG A 236 -3.03 0.68 -9.08
C ARG A 236 -3.53 -0.26 -10.16
N ARG A 237 -4.83 -0.24 -10.42
CA ARG A 237 -5.45 -0.99 -11.51
C ARG A 237 -5.14 -0.33 -12.85
N ARG A 238 -5.32 -1.09 -13.93
CA ARG A 238 -5.24 -0.57 -15.31
C ARG A 238 -6.23 0.57 -15.60
N SER A 239 -7.32 0.63 -14.84
CA SER A 239 -8.31 1.73 -14.91
C SER A 239 -7.86 3.01 -14.21
N GLY A 240 -6.65 3.06 -13.63
CA GLY A 240 -6.16 4.17 -12.82
C GLY A 240 -6.64 4.17 -11.36
N ARG A 241 -7.68 3.41 -11.03
CA ARG A 241 -8.20 3.31 -9.65
C ARG A 241 -7.22 2.56 -8.74
N THR A 242 -7.04 3.06 -7.53
CA THR A 242 -6.24 2.44 -6.48
C THR A 242 -7.07 1.45 -5.66
N VAL A 243 -6.45 0.35 -5.25
CA VAL A 243 -6.98 -0.61 -4.27
C VAL A 243 -6.04 -0.61 -3.08
N SER A 244 -6.54 -0.21 -1.92
CA SER A 244 -5.80 -0.20 -0.67
C SER A 244 -6.29 -1.30 0.26
N GLU A 245 -5.39 -2.08 0.84
CA GLU A 245 -5.73 -3.10 1.82
C GLU A 245 -4.56 -3.30 2.81
N LYS A 246 -4.89 -3.68 4.06
CA LYS A 246 -3.89 -3.96 5.11
C LYS A 246 -3.78 -5.47 5.36
N PHE A 247 -2.55 -5.96 5.33
CA PHE A 247 -2.24 -7.37 5.55
C PHE A 247 -1.25 -7.53 6.69
N ILE A 248 -1.27 -8.70 7.31
CA ILE A 248 -0.23 -9.14 8.24
C ILE A 248 0.54 -10.26 7.56
N ILE A 249 1.86 -10.15 7.56
CA ILE A 249 2.78 -11.16 7.10
C ILE A 249 3.63 -11.61 8.28
N VAL A 250 3.36 -12.83 8.73
CA VAL A 250 4.18 -13.51 9.75
C VAL A 250 5.27 -14.26 9.01
N SER A 251 6.47 -13.68 8.99
CA SER A 251 7.66 -14.32 8.43
C SER A 251 8.19 -15.31 9.46
N LYS A 252 8.33 -16.58 9.08
CA LYS A 252 9.03 -17.54 9.94
C LYS A 252 10.52 -17.28 9.86
N GLU A 253 11.10 -16.72 10.93
CA GLU A 253 12.55 -16.64 11.08
C GLU A 253 13.14 -18.05 11.29
N SER A 254 13.39 -18.77 10.20
CA SER A 254 14.39 -19.83 10.14
C SER A 254 14.69 -20.16 8.68
N ALA A 255 15.87 -20.70 8.42
CA ALA A 255 16.44 -21.07 7.12
C ALA A 255 15.66 -22.17 6.35
N SER A 256 14.34 -22.25 6.52
CA SER A 256 13.44 -23.17 5.85
C SER A 256 12.73 -22.46 4.69
N PRO A 257 12.51 -23.11 3.54
CA PRO A 257 11.83 -22.51 2.37
C PRO A 257 10.31 -22.32 2.59
N VAL A 258 9.85 -22.28 3.84
CA VAL A 258 8.43 -22.16 4.18
C VAL A 258 8.03 -20.71 4.05
N LEU A 259 7.05 -20.47 3.17
CA LEU A 259 6.46 -19.16 2.92
C LEU A 259 5.81 -18.61 4.20
N GLY A 260 5.94 -17.30 4.41
CA GLY A 260 5.24 -16.58 5.46
C GLY A 260 3.74 -16.69 5.31
N LYS A 261 3.04 -16.73 6.45
CA LYS A 261 1.58 -16.74 6.51
C LYS A 261 1.08 -15.32 6.26
N VAL A 262 0.12 -15.18 5.35
CA VAL A 262 -0.53 -13.91 5.02
C VAL A 262 -1.97 -13.96 5.49
N CYS A 263 -2.40 -12.98 6.26
CA CYS A 263 -3.80 -12.76 6.65
C CYS A 263 -4.17 -11.28 6.52
N LEU A 264 -5.46 -10.96 6.49
CA LEU A 264 -5.89 -9.56 6.56
C LEU A 264 -5.67 -9.02 7.96
N LEU A 265 -5.49 -7.70 8.09
CA LEU A 265 -5.39 -7.06 9.40
C LEU A 265 -6.67 -7.29 10.21
N THR A 266 -7.84 -7.22 9.57
CA THR A 266 -9.15 -7.45 10.19
C THR A 266 -9.35 -8.86 10.71
N ASP A 267 -8.56 -9.83 10.24
CA ASP A 267 -8.63 -11.23 10.69
C ASP A 267 -7.95 -11.44 12.06
N HIS A 268 -7.15 -10.47 12.49
CA HIS A 268 -6.42 -10.56 13.74
C HIS A 268 -7.32 -10.13 14.91
N PRO A 269 -7.34 -10.87 16.04
CA PRO A 269 -8.32 -10.69 17.11
C PRO A 269 -8.34 -9.30 17.74
N MET A 270 -7.22 -8.57 17.69
CA MET A 270 -7.16 -7.18 18.18
C MET A 270 -7.84 -6.15 17.27
N PHE A 271 -8.07 -6.48 15.99
CA PHE A 271 -8.59 -5.57 14.97
C PHE A 271 -9.96 -5.98 14.45
N THR A 272 -10.50 -7.13 14.89
CA THR A 272 -11.89 -7.49 14.65
C THR A 272 -12.77 -6.45 15.35
N THR A 273 -13.61 -5.76 14.57
CA THR A 273 -14.65 -4.90 15.11
C THR A 273 -15.63 -5.79 15.91
N ALA A 274 -16.03 -5.34 17.10
CA ALA A 274 -16.97 -6.07 17.97
C ALA A 274 -18.33 -6.39 17.30
N THR A 275 -18.60 -5.83 16.11
CA THR A 275 -19.77 -6.09 15.29
C THR A 275 -19.71 -7.38 14.46
N ASP A 276 -18.53 -7.93 14.19
CA ASP A 276 -18.36 -9.10 13.28
C ASP A 276 -18.10 -10.42 14.01
N GLY A 277 -18.03 -10.39 15.35
CA GLY A 277 -17.84 -11.55 16.24
C GLY A 277 -19.14 -12.10 16.83
N GLY A 278 -20.25 -12.06 16.07
CA GLY A 278 -21.52 -12.65 16.49
C GLY A 278 -21.48 -14.18 16.46
N GLU A 279 -20.79 -14.78 17.41
CA GLU A 279 -21.07 -16.16 17.81
C GLU A 279 -22.50 -16.21 18.36
N THR A 280 -23.29 -17.07 17.74
CA THR A 280 -24.50 -17.75 18.23
C THR A 280 -24.66 -17.78 19.75
N GLY A 281 -25.20 -16.70 20.31
CA GLY A 281 -25.74 -16.61 21.66
C GLY A 281 -27.08 -15.90 21.59
N GLU A 282 -28.14 -16.61 21.95
CA GLU A 282 -29.48 -16.04 22.12
C GLU A 282 -29.44 -14.87 23.10
N GLY A 283 -29.96 -13.73 22.69
CA GLY A 283 -30.06 -12.54 23.53
C GLY A 283 -29.73 -11.28 22.75
N GLU A 284 -30.76 -10.63 22.24
CA GLU A 284 -30.69 -9.23 21.79
C GLU A 284 -30.29 -8.35 22.98
N GLU A 285 -29.00 -8.20 23.24
CA GLU A 285 -28.49 -7.07 23.99
C GLU A 285 -27.95 -6.07 22.97
N GLU A 286 -28.86 -5.20 22.51
CA GLU A 286 -28.48 -3.89 22.00
C GLU A 286 -27.44 -3.30 22.97
N PRO A 287 -26.35 -2.67 22.49
CA PRO A 287 -25.43 -2.01 23.40
C PRO A 287 -26.24 -1.05 24.26
N GLU A 288 -26.10 -1.14 25.59
CA GLU A 288 -26.76 -0.26 26.57
C GLU A 288 -26.29 1.19 26.35
N SER A 289 -26.79 1.82 25.29
CA SER A 289 -26.68 3.24 25.05
C SER A 289 -27.62 3.89 26.05
N THR A 290 -27.05 4.68 26.96
CA THR A 290 -27.79 5.47 27.95
C THR A 290 -28.74 6.49 27.33
N PHE A 291 -28.71 6.65 26.00
CA PHE A 291 -29.59 7.51 25.23
C PHE A 291 -30.07 6.75 23.99
N ASN A 292 -31.38 6.57 23.88
CA ASN A 292 -32.00 6.03 22.69
C ASN A 292 -32.05 7.14 21.63
N LEU A 293 -31.21 7.03 20.59
CA LEU A 293 -31.17 7.97 19.46
C LEU A 293 -32.30 7.72 18.44
N GLY A 294 -33.09 6.65 18.64
CA GLY A 294 -34.31 6.41 17.88
C GLY A 294 -35.39 7.42 18.25
N LEU A 295 -36.08 7.96 17.23
CA LEU A 295 -37.32 8.69 17.47
C LEU A 295 -38.34 7.71 18.04
N THR A 296 -38.93 8.05 19.18
CA THR A 296 -40.10 7.32 19.69
C THR A 296 -41.22 7.35 18.66
N GLU A 297 -42.11 6.35 18.65
CA GLU A 297 -43.25 6.31 17.70
C GLU A 297 -44.09 7.59 17.74
N LYS A 298 -44.17 8.24 18.90
CA LYS A 298 -44.83 9.53 19.08
C LYS A 298 -44.11 10.66 18.33
N GLN A 299 -42.79 10.77 18.48
CA GLN A 299 -41.99 11.77 17.77
C GLN A 299 -41.98 11.52 16.25
N ARG A 300 -42.05 10.26 15.82
CA ARG A 300 -42.16 9.89 14.42
C ARG A 300 -43.51 10.34 13.83
N LYS A 301 -44.61 10.07 14.53
CA LYS A 301 -45.96 10.52 14.13
C LYS A 301 -46.07 12.05 14.13
N ASP A 302 -45.47 12.72 15.12
CA ASP A 302 -45.48 14.18 15.17
C ASP A 302 -44.65 14.77 14.01
N ARG A 303 -43.51 14.16 13.64
CA ARG A 303 -42.74 14.57 12.45
C ARG A 303 -43.51 14.34 11.15
N GLU A 304 -44.18 13.20 11.01
CA GLU A 304 -44.98 12.86 9.81
C GLU A 304 -46.28 13.69 9.73
N GLY A 305 -46.80 14.19 10.86
CA GLY A 305 -47.99 15.04 10.93
C GLY A 305 -47.72 16.55 10.83
N ILE A 306 -46.46 16.99 10.79
CA ILE A 306 -46.12 18.39 10.54
C ILE A 306 -46.36 18.70 9.07
N VAL A 307 -47.47 19.38 8.81
CA VAL A 307 -47.79 19.93 7.49
C VAL A 307 -46.91 21.15 7.26
N LEU A 308 -45.89 20.97 6.43
CA LEU A 308 -45.05 22.06 5.96
C LEU A 308 -45.84 22.92 4.98
N PRO A 309 -45.99 24.24 5.20
CA PRO A 309 -46.55 25.13 4.21
C PRO A 309 -45.78 24.97 2.89
N TYR A 310 -46.49 24.70 1.79
CA TYR A 310 -45.98 24.54 0.42
C TYR A 310 -45.36 23.17 0.04
N PHE A 311 -45.35 22.16 0.92
CA PHE A 311 -44.83 20.83 0.55
C PHE A 311 -45.82 20.05 -0.35
N ASP A 312 -47.13 20.19 -0.12
CA ASP A 312 -48.18 19.58 -0.96
C ASP A 312 -48.20 20.14 -2.39
N ALA A 313 -47.75 21.38 -2.59
CA ALA A 313 -47.65 21.98 -3.92
C ALA A 313 -46.56 21.31 -4.79
N GLN A 314 -45.62 20.60 -4.15
CA GLN A 314 -44.53 19.91 -4.82
C GLN A 314 -44.90 18.47 -5.23
N THR A 315 -45.92 17.88 -4.60
CA THR A 315 -46.41 16.53 -4.94
C THR A 315 -47.45 16.54 -6.06
N ASP A 316 -48.27 17.59 -6.19
CA ASP A 316 -49.36 17.65 -7.18
C ASP A 316 -48.93 18.11 -8.58
N ILE A 317 -47.75 18.72 -8.74
CA ILE A 317 -47.29 19.29 -10.03
C ILE A 317 -46.32 18.36 -10.79
N GLY A 318 -45.82 17.30 -10.16
CA GLY A 318 -44.98 16.34 -10.86
C GLY A 318 -44.55 15.20 -9.96
N ALA A 319 -44.69 13.97 -10.46
CA ALA A 319 -44.28 12.76 -9.77
C ALA A 319 -42.79 12.80 -9.40
N GLY A 320 -42.46 13.29 -8.21
CA GLY A 320 -41.22 13.01 -7.47
C GLY A 320 -39.89 13.41 -8.11
N GLU A 321 -39.86 14.18 -9.20
CA GLU A 321 -38.60 14.69 -9.76
C GLU A 321 -38.32 16.06 -9.14
N GLY A 322 -37.38 16.09 -8.18
CA GLY A 322 -37.01 17.27 -7.41
C GLY A 322 -36.69 18.49 -8.28
N GLY A 323 -36.89 19.68 -7.70
CA GLY A 323 -36.76 20.97 -8.37
C GLY A 323 -35.51 21.07 -9.23
N ARG A 324 -35.69 21.02 -10.56
CA ARG A 324 -34.66 21.38 -11.53
C ARG A 324 -34.42 22.87 -11.41
N ILE A 325 -33.30 23.25 -10.81
CA ILE A 325 -32.81 24.62 -10.87
C ILE A 325 -32.34 24.84 -12.31
N LEU A 326 -33.13 25.61 -13.07
CA LEU A 326 -32.73 26.10 -14.39
C LEU A 326 -31.97 27.40 -14.18
N TYR A 327 -30.69 27.41 -14.54
CA TYR A 327 -29.91 28.64 -14.61
C TYR A 327 -30.26 29.38 -15.90
N GLU A 328 -30.83 30.58 -15.78
CA GLU A 328 -30.95 31.51 -16.89
C GLU A 328 -29.73 32.43 -16.87
N MET A 329 -28.91 32.38 -17.92
CA MET A 329 -27.75 33.27 -18.06
C MET A 329 -28.22 34.74 -18.10
N GLY A 330 -27.72 35.53 -17.16
CA GLY A 330 -27.93 36.97 -17.15
C GLY A 330 -27.12 37.65 -18.24
N ARG A 331 -27.60 38.79 -18.74
CA ARG A 331 -26.89 39.59 -19.77
C ARG A 331 -25.55 40.19 -19.28
N GLU A 332 -25.27 40.08 -17.98
CA GLU A 332 -24.06 40.54 -17.29
C GLU A 332 -23.08 39.39 -17.01
N ASP A 333 -23.40 38.17 -17.45
CA ASP A 333 -22.56 37.00 -17.28
C ASP A 333 -21.57 36.94 -18.46
N ASP A 334 -20.36 37.45 -18.23
CA ASP A 334 -19.25 37.48 -19.20
C ASP A 334 -18.66 36.07 -19.37
N PHE A 335 -19.43 35.17 -19.99
CA PHE A 335 -18.99 33.83 -20.36
C PHE A 335 -17.99 33.95 -21.52
N ASP A 336 -16.71 33.64 -21.26
CA ASP A 336 -15.63 33.73 -22.24
C ASP A 336 -15.63 32.46 -23.09
N ASP A 337 -16.12 32.55 -24.33
CA ASP A 337 -16.29 31.41 -25.25
C ASP A 337 -14.95 30.75 -25.69
N GLU A 338 -13.78 31.26 -25.25
CA GLU A 338 -12.44 30.72 -25.59
C GLU A 338 -11.90 29.65 -24.62
N GLU A 339 -12.53 29.37 -23.47
CA GLU A 339 -11.95 28.45 -22.46
C GLU A 339 -12.22 26.95 -22.71
N ASP A 340 -13.17 26.59 -23.60
CA ASP A 340 -13.69 25.21 -23.72
C ASP A 340 -13.27 24.43 -25.00
N GLU A 341 -12.17 24.79 -25.67
CA GLU A 341 -11.51 23.92 -26.65
C GLU A 341 -10.21 23.28 -26.10
N ILE A 342 -10.30 22.39 -25.11
CA ILE A 342 -9.24 21.40 -24.81
C ILE A 342 -9.81 20.01 -24.48
#